data_AF-A0A373RXW7-F1
#
_entry.id   AF-A0A373RXW7-F1
#
_cell.length_a   1.000
_cell.length_b   1.000
_cell.length_c   1.000
_cell.angle_alpha   90.00
_cell.angle_beta   90.00
_cell.angle_gamma   90.00
#
_symmetry.space_group_name_H-M   'P 1'
#
loop_
_entity.id
_entity.type
_entity.pdbx_description
1 polymer ?
#
loop_
_entity_poly.entity_id
_entity_poly.type
_entity_poly.pdbx_seq_one_letter_code
_entity_poly.pdbx_strand_id
1 'polypeptide(L)'
;MKAYGFIHCHSDYSLKDSTNKIEKLCLAAKEMGAKAITLTDHGVCAGHVEFLNACNAIGIKGIPGVEAYVQTDYADHAHLILLPMNYEGYQELCKAVTLSNQHMLTLGRIPSPVMNYEILESCFASGNVIASSACVNGVLSCILLHNKHILHEIDLLKRRQKKYPAPNTLEMKLLLFEIEKTSIEVEALRSEKE
;
A
#
# COMPACT_ATOMS: atom_id res chain seq x y z
N MET A 1 -0.18 -19.55 28.12
CA MET A 1 0.22 -19.55 26.69
C MET A 1 0.05 -18.16 26.13
N LYS A 2 1.12 -17.57 25.55
CA LYS A 2 0.97 -16.32 24.77
C LYS A 2 0.21 -16.66 23.50
N ALA A 3 -0.96 -16.05 23.32
CA ALA A 3 -1.66 -16.09 22.05
C ALA A 3 -0.92 -15.18 21.08
N TYR A 4 -0.64 -15.67 19.88
CA TYR A 4 -0.12 -14.84 18.79
C TYR A 4 -1.01 -15.05 17.56
N GLY A 5 -0.96 -14.08 16.65
CA GLY A 5 -1.72 -14.09 15.42
C GLY A 5 -0.95 -13.37 14.33
N PHE A 6 -1.30 -13.68 13.09
CA PHE A 6 -0.73 -13.02 11.93
C PHE A 6 -1.63 -11.84 11.55
N ILE A 7 -1.03 -10.65 11.42
CA ILE A 7 -1.77 -9.39 11.21
C ILE A 7 -1.63 -8.85 9.78
N HIS A 8 -0.81 -9.47 8.96
CA HIS A 8 -0.56 -9.08 7.58
C HIS A 8 -0.20 -10.32 6.76
N CYS A 9 -1.11 -10.76 5.90
CA CYS A 9 -1.00 -11.98 5.11
C CYS A 9 -1.71 -11.83 3.76
N HIS A 10 -1.06 -12.29 2.70
CA HIS A 10 -1.60 -12.26 1.33
C HIS A 10 -1.91 -13.66 0.84
N SER A 11 -3.10 -13.81 0.25
CA SER A 11 -3.52 -14.98 -0.49
C SER A 11 -3.27 -14.83 -1.98
N ASP A 12 -3.61 -15.83 -2.77
CA ASP A 12 -3.57 -15.79 -4.24
C ASP A 12 -4.58 -14.81 -4.86
N TYR A 13 -5.45 -14.19 -4.08
CA TYR A 13 -6.25 -13.03 -4.51
C TYR A 13 -5.41 -11.74 -4.65
N SER A 14 -4.24 -11.66 -4.00
CA SER A 14 -3.21 -10.67 -4.33
C SER A 14 -2.52 -11.04 -5.64
N LEU A 15 -3.21 -10.77 -6.76
CA LEU A 15 -2.80 -11.21 -8.10
C LEU A 15 -1.38 -10.75 -8.43
N LYS A 16 -0.57 -11.71 -8.89
CA LYS A 16 0.85 -11.52 -9.26
C LYS A 16 1.79 -11.17 -8.11
N ASP A 17 1.32 -11.21 -6.87
CA ASP A 17 2.15 -11.04 -5.66
C ASP A 17 2.28 -12.36 -4.88
N SER A 18 1.16 -12.97 -4.50
CA SER A 18 1.14 -14.18 -3.66
C SER A 18 0.57 -15.39 -4.40
N THR A 19 1.02 -16.58 -3.98
CA THR A 19 0.53 -17.89 -4.47
C THR A 19 -0.10 -18.73 -3.35
N ASN A 20 -0.26 -18.14 -2.16
CA ASN A 20 -0.80 -18.84 -1.00
C ASN A 20 -2.31 -19.05 -1.15
N LYS A 21 -2.72 -20.29 -1.34
CA LYS A 21 -4.15 -20.66 -1.26
C LYS A 21 -4.67 -20.40 0.15
N ILE A 22 -5.84 -19.78 0.26
CA ILE A 22 -6.48 -19.41 1.52
C ILE A 22 -6.52 -20.59 2.51
N GLU A 23 -6.98 -21.77 2.08
CA GLU A 23 -7.06 -22.94 2.95
C GLU A 23 -5.69 -23.33 3.54
N LYS A 24 -4.64 -23.32 2.70
CA LYS A 24 -3.28 -23.65 3.13
C LYS A 24 -2.72 -22.59 4.08
N LEU A 25 -2.99 -21.31 3.79
CA LEU A 25 -2.61 -20.18 4.63
C LEU A 25 -3.21 -20.30 6.03
N CYS A 26 -4.52 -20.56 6.12
CA CYS A 26 -5.23 -20.74 7.38
C CYS A 26 -4.73 -21.97 8.15
N LEU A 27 -4.51 -23.10 7.46
CA LEU A 27 -4.01 -24.34 8.08
C LEU A 27 -2.62 -24.14 8.66
N ALA A 28 -1.69 -23.54 7.90
CA ALA A 28 -0.34 -23.25 8.37
C ALA A 28 -0.35 -22.37 9.62
N ALA A 29 -1.20 -21.32 9.65
CA ALA A 29 -1.33 -20.47 10.82
C ALA A 29 -1.78 -21.25 12.07
N LYS A 30 -2.75 -22.17 11.89
CA LYS A 30 -3.22 -23.05 12.97
C LYS A 30 -2.12 -24.03 13.42
N GLU A 31 -1.38 -24.63 12.51
CA GLU A 31 -0.27 -25.56 12.82
C GLU A 31 0.85 -24.88 13.62
N MET A 32 1.11 -23.60 13.35
CA MET A 32 2.02 -22.80 14.15
C MET A 32 1.47 -22.55 15.57
N GLY A 33 0.15 -22.63 15.78
CA GLY A 33 -0.50 -22.39 17.06
C GLY A 33 -1.10 -20.98 17.18
N ALA A 34 -1.30 -20.30 16.05
CA ALA A 34 -2.00 -19.01 16.03
C ALA A 34 -3.47 -19.20 16.44
N LYS A 35 -4.00 -18.22 17.19
CA LYS A 35 -5.44 -18.19 17.56
C LYS A 35 -6.27 -17.33 16.61
N ALA A 36 -5.60 -16.46 15.86
CA ALA A 36 -6.22 -15.57 14.90
C ALA A 36 -5.29 -15.34 13.71
N ILE A 37 -5.87 -15.06 12.55
CA ILE A 37 -5.18 -14.67 11.33
C ILE A 37 -5.99 -13.56 10.65
N THR A 38 -5.30 -12.61 10.03
CA THR A 38 -5.90 -11.65 9.11
C THR A 38 -5.68 -12.08 7.67
N LEU A 39 -6.56 -11.67 6.78
CA LEU A 39 -6.28 -11.61 5.35
C LEU A 39 -6.21 -10.14 4.96
N THR A 40 -5.14 -9.71 4.32
CA THR A 40 -4.90 -8.31 3.96
C THR A 40 -4.41 -8.22 2.52
N ASP A 41 -5.18 -8.78 1.58
CA ASP A 41 -4.80 -8.78 0.17
C ASP A 41 -4.67 -7.36 -0.40
N HIS A 42 -3.86 -7.24 -1.45
CA HIS A 42 -3.54 -5.97 -2.10
C HIS A 42 -4.76 -5.31 -2.77
N GLY A 43 -5.30 -4.28 -2.13
CA GLY A 43 -6.35 -3.41 -2.68
C GLY A 43 -7.68 -4.11 -2.97
N VAL A 44 -7.90 -5.33 -2.45
CA VAL A 44 -9.04 -6.16 -2.84
C VAL A 44 -9.59 -6.99 -1.67
N CYS A 45 -10.91 -7.17 -1.64
CA CYS A 45 -11.64 -7.95 -0.62
C CYS A 45 -12.19 -9.30 -1.15
N ALA A 46 -11.80 -9.71 -2.35
CA ALA A 46 -12.44 -10.81 -3.07
C ALA A 46 -12.30 -12.18 -2.37
N GLY A 47 -11.20 -12.39 -1.61
CA GLY A 47 -10.96 -13.61 -0.86
C GLY A 47 -11.67 -13.70 0.49
N HIS A 48 -12.38 -12.66 0.95
CA HIS A 48 -12.90 -12.59 2.32
C HIS A 48 -13.86 -13.73 2.69
N VAL A 49 -14.79 -14.08 1.81
CA VAL A 49 -15.79 -15.13 2.09
C VAL A 49 -15.13 -16.50 2.20
N GLU A 50 -14.25 -16.83 1.24
CA GLU A 50 -13.47 -18.08 1.26
C GLU A 50 -12.59 -18.15 2.52
N PHE A 51 -11.95 -17.04 2.88
CA PHE A 51 -11.10 -16.94 4.07
C PHE A 51 -11.84 -17.14 5.38
N LEU A 52 -12.99 -16.48 5.55
CA LEU A 52 -13.82 -16.66 6.73
C LEU A 52 -14.31 -18.10 6.85
N ASN A 53 -14.74 -18.71 5.74
CA ASN A 53 -15.17 -20.10 5.70
C ASN A 53 -14.02 -21.06 6.07
N ALA A 54 -12.83 -20.87 5.51
CA ALA A 54 -11.65 -21.67 5.82
C ALA A 54 -11.23 -21.54 7.29
N CYS A 55 -11.24 -20.33 7.84
CA CYS A 55 -10.95 -20.09 9.26
C CYS A 55 -11.96 -20.80 10.17
N ASN A 56 -13.25 -20.67 9.87
CA ASN A 56 -14.34 -21.30 10.62
C ASN A 56 -14.23 -22.83 10.61
N ALA A 57 -13.93 -23.42 9.45
CA ALA A 57 -13.80 -24.88 9.30
C ALA A 57 -12.69 -25.47 10.20
N ILE A 58 -11.64 -24.71 10.50
CA ILE A 58 -10.53 -25.15 11.33
C ILE A 58 -10.55 -24.55 12.76
N GLY A 59 -11.55 -23.73 13.10
CA GLY A 59 -11.71 -23.16 14.44
C GLY A 59 -10.66 -22.11 14.84
N ILE A 60 -10.16 -21.33 13.88
CA ILE A 60 -9.30 -20.16 14.13
C ILE A 60 -10.08 -18.87 13.85
N LYS A 61 -9.80 -17.78 14.57
CA LYS A 61 -10.46 -16.49 14.31
C LYS A 61 -9.91 -15.83 13.04
N GLY A 62 -10.73 -15.73 12.00
CA GLY A 62 -10.42 -14.95 10.80
C GLY A 62 -10.81 -13.48 10.95
N ILE A 63 -9.93 -12.56 10.53
CA ILE A 63 -10.18 -11.11 10.49
C ILE A 63 -9.98 -10.62 9.05
N PRO A 64 -11.05 -10.28 8.31
CA PRO A 64 -10.95 -9.87 6.90
C PRO A 64 -10.58 -8.37 6.82
N GLY A 65 -9.33 -8.09 6.46
CA GLY A 65 -8.81 -6.74 6.27
C GLY A 65 -8.35 -6.51 4.83
N VAL A 66 -7.63 -5.42 4.60
CA VAL A 66 -7.06 -5.12 3.28
C VAL A 66 -5.71 -4.42 3.47
N GLU A 67 -4.74 -4.72 2.60
CA GLU A 67 -3.61 -3.80 2.40
C GLU A 67 -4.04 -2.83 1.30
N ALA A 68 -4.54 -1.67 1.71
CA ALA A 68 -4.97 -0.62 0.81
C ALA A 68 -3.76 0.09 0.20
N TYR A 69 -3.92 0.52 -1.06
CA TYR A 69 -3.07 1.54 -1.65
C TYR A 69 -3.63 2.90 -1.31
N VAL A 70 -2.79 3.80 -0.81
CA VAL A 70 -3.18 5.16 -0.41
C VAL A 70 -2.30 6.19 -1.10
N GLN A 71 -2.92 7.29 -1.49
CA GLN A 71 -2.20 8.48 -1.95
C GLN A 71 -1.84 9.33 -0.72
N THR A 72 -0.59 9.79 -0.68
CA THR A 72 -0.04 10.68 0.34
C THR A 72 0.67 11.84 -0.34
N ASP A 73 1.00 12.89 0.40
CA ASP A 73 1.77 14.02 -0.13
C ASP A 73 3.15 13.61 -0.68
N TYR A 74 3.67 12.45 -0.27
CA TYR A 74 5.01 11.98 -0.61
C TYR A 74 5.04 10.82 -1.62
N ALA A 75 3.88 10.21 -1.88
CA ALA A 75 3.76 9.03 -2.74
C ALA A 75 2.32 8.83 -3.21
N ASP A 76 2.15 8.61 -4.51
CA ASP A 76 0.86 8.26 -5.13
C ASP A 76 0.40 6.82 -4.81
N HIS A 77 1.26 6.02 -4.19
CA HIS A 77 1.01 4.61 -3.90
C HIS A 77 1.83 4.13 -2.70
N ALA A 78 1.35 4.47 -1.51
CA ALA A 78 1.84 3.90 -0.26
C ALA A 78 0.89 2.78 0.21
N HIS A 79 1.41 1.84 0.99
CA HIS A 79 0.58 0.77 1.56
C HIS A 79 0.03 1.18 2.93
N LEU A 80 -1.20 0.76 3.23
CA LEU A 80 -1.83 0.92 4.53
C LEU A 80 -2.62 -0.34 4.88
N ILE A 81 -2.31 -0.96 6.02
CA ILE A 81 -3.09 -2.11 6.49
C ILE A 81 -4.32 -1.59 7.22
N LEU A 82 -5.50 -2.04 6.83
CA LEU A 82 -6.77 -1.69 7.43
C LEU A 82 -7.49 -2.94 7.96
N LEU A 83 -7.82 -2.96 9.24
CA LEU A 83 -8.45 -4.08 9.94
C LEU A 83 -9.75 -3.62 10.63
N PRO A 84 -10.91 -4.16 10.26
CA PRO A 84 -12.18 -3.78 10.88
C PRO A 84 -12.30 -4.37 12.28
N MET A 85 -12.77 -3.57 13.24
CA MET A 85 -12.95 -4.03 14.64
C MET A 85 -14.30 -4.70 14.87
N ASN A 86 -15.29 -4.37 14.05
CA ASN A 86 -16.68 -4.80 14.15
C ASN A 86 -17.32 -4.87 12.75
N TYR A 87 -18.61 -5.20 12.70
CA TYR A 87 -19.33 -5.36 11.43
C TYR A 87 -19.49 -4.01 10.70
N GLU A 88 -19.72 -2.94 11.44
CA GLU A 88 -19.81 -1.57 10.91
C GLU A 88 -18.49 -1.18 10.22
N GLY A 89 -17.36 -1.42 10.88
CA GLY A 89 -16.02 -1.22 10.31
C GLY A 89 -15.76 -2.09 9.08
N TYR A 90 -16.32 -3.30 9.02
CA TYR A 90 -16.23 -4.15 7.83
C TYR A 90 -17.04 -3.58 6.66
N GLN A 91 -18.21 -3.00 6.92
CA GLN A 91 -19.01 -2.31 5.90
C GLN A 91 -18.30 -1.06 5.39
N GLU A 92 -17.70 -0.28 6.29
CA GLU A 92 -16.86 0.88 5.96
C GLU A 92 -15.65 0.48 5.09
N LEU A 93 -14.95 -0.60 5.47
CA LEU A 93 -13.85 -1.15 4.70
C LEU A 93 -14.27 -1.53 3.27
N CYS A 94 -15.37 -2.27 3.14
CA CYS A 94 -15.90 -2.67 1.83
C CYS A 94 -16.29 -1.46 0.98
N LYS A 95 -16.88 -0.44 1.60
CA LYS A 95 -17.22 0.83 0.93
C LYS A 95 -15.96 1.55 0.45
N ALA A 96 -14.93 1.67 1.29
CA ALA A 96 -13.67 2.31 0.92
C ALA A 96 -12.99 1.60 -0.26
N VAL A 97 -12.95 0.26 -0.25
CA VAL A 97 -12.41 -0.52 -1.37
C VAL A 97 -13.24 -0.30 -2.64
N THR A 98 -14.56 -0.24 -2.54
CA THR A 98 -15.43 0.07 -3.69
C THR A 98 -15.13 1.46 -4.27
N LEU A 99 -14.98 2.47 -3.42
CA LEU A 99 -14.62 3.83 -3.86
C LEU A 99 -13.22 3.88 -4.47
N SER A 100 -12.24 3.16 -3.91
CA SER A 100 -10.89 3.10 -4.48
C SER A 100 -10.86 2.48 -5.89
N ASN A 101 -11.77 1.54 -6.19
CA ASN A 101 -11.92 0.99 -7.54
C ASN A 101 -12.50 2.01 -8.55
N GLN A 102 -13.08 3.11 -8.07
CA GLN A 102 -13.49 4.24 -8.90
C GLN A 102 -12.38 5.29 -9.03
N HIS A 103 -11.36 5.22 -8.17
CA HIS A 103 -10.20 6.12 -8.13
C HIS A 103 -8.92 5.36 -8.51
N MET A 104 -8.80 5.06 -9.81
CA MET A 104 -7.67 4.30 -10.35
C MET A 104 -6.51 5.23 -10.72
N LEU A 105 -5.33 5.00 -10.14
CA LEU A 105 -4.09 5.66 -10.53
C LEU A 105 -3.22 4.70 -11.33
N THR A 106 -2.59 5.20 -12.39
CA THR A 106 -1.65 4.40 -13.20
C THR A 106 -0.25 4.60 -12.68
N LEU A 107 0.27 3.61 -11.96
CA LEU A 107 1.65 3.61 -11.47
C LEU A 107 2.48 2.65 -12.32
N GLY A 108 3.32 3.22 -13.19
CA GLY A 108 4.05 2.45 -14.17
C GLY A 108 3.12 1.88 -15.25
N ARG A 109 2.88 0.56 -15.24
CA ARG A 109 2.12 -0.16 -16.29
C ARG A 109 0.79 -0.77 -15.82
N ILE A 110 0.51 -0.73 -14.53
CA ILE A 110 -0.68 -1.38 -13.95
C ILE A 110 -1.51 -0.31 -13.25
N PRO A 111 -2.79 -0.15 -13.60
CA PRO A 111 -3.70 0.69 -12.83
C PRO A 111 -4.00 0.02 -11.50
N SER A 112 -3.82 0.75 -10.41
CA SER A 112 -4.12 0.30 -9.04
C SER A 112 -5.29 1.11 -8.46
N PRO A 113 -6.18 0.48 -7.69
CA PRO A 113 -7.22 1.19 -6.95
C PRO A 113 -6.60 1.90 -5.76
N VAL A 114 -6.73 3.22 -5.67
CA VAL A 114 -6.07 4.02 -4.62
C VAL A 114 -7.11 4.73 -3.76
N MET A 115 -6.92 4.75 -2.45
CA MET A 115 -7.69 5.59 -1.53
C MET A 115 -6.99 6.95 -1.39
N ASN A 116 -7.64 8.01 -1.85
CA ASN A 116 -7.22 9.38 -1.56
C ASN A 116 -7.67 9.78 -0.14
N TYR A 117 -7.23 10.96 0.32
CA TYR A 117 -7.61 11.49 1.63
C TYR A 117 -9.13 11.59 1.84
N GLU A 118 -9.89 11.98 0.81
CA GLU A 118 -11.35 12.10 0.89
C GLU A 118 -12.05 10.75 1.14
N ILE A 119 -11.58 9.68 0.49
CA ILE A 119 -12.10 8.32 0.72
C ILE A 119 -11.79 7.87 2.15
N LEU A 120 -10.55 8.08 2.61
CA LEU A 120 -10.13 7.69 3.95
C LEU A 120 -10.94 8.43 5.03
N GLU A 121 -11.09 9.74 4.91
CA GLU A 121 -11.85 10.56 5.85
C GLU A 121 -13.34 10.20 5.85
N SER A 122 -13.95 10.10 4.67
CA SER A 122 -15.39 9.81 4.55
C SER A 122 -15.78 8.39 4.98
N CYS A 123 -14.87 7.42 4.88
CA CYS A 123 -15.16 6.03 5.23
C CYS A 123 -14.80 5.67 6.68
N PHE A 124 -13.75 6.28 7.26
CA PHE A 124 -13.19 5.81 8.52
C PHE A 124 -13.31 6.80 9.69
N ALA A 125 -14.04 7.91 9.52
CA ALA A 125 -14.27 8.90 10.59
C ALA A 125 -14.94 8.33 11.86
N SER A 126 -15.64 7.19 11.76
CA SER A 126 -16.29 6.51 12.89
C SER A 126 -15.29 5.88 13.87
N GLY A 127 -14.04 5.65 13.44
CA GLY A 127 -13.02 4.98 14.24
C GLY A 127 -13.25 3.47 14.40
N ASN A 128 -14.06 2.82 13.55
CA ASN A 128 -14.32 1.36 13.62
C ASN A 128 -13.24 0.49 12.96
N VAL A 129 -12.21 1.09 12.36
CA VAL A 129 -11.15 0.41 11.61
C VAL A 129 -9.80 0.77 12.20
N ILE A 130 -8.98 -0.25 12.49
CA ILE A 130 -7.59 -0.09 12.92
C ILE A 130 -6.71 0.03 11.68
N ALA A 131 -5.82 1.02 11.68
CA ALA A 131 -4.77 1.15 10.69
C ALA A 131 -3.40 0.76 11.25
N SER A 132 -2.56 0.14 10.43
CA SER A 132 -1.12 -0.03 10.71
C SER A 132 -0.29 0.56 9.58
N SER A 133 0.92 1.01 9.91
CA SER A 133 1.87 1.65 8.98
C SER A 133 2.37 0.76 7.84
N ALA A 134 1.89 -0.48 7.76
CA ALA A 134 2.14 -1.47 6.72
C ALA A 134 3.60 -1.93 6.63
N CYS A 135 4.06 -2.22 5.41
CA CYS A 135 5.37 -2.79 5.12
C CYS A 135 6.41 -1.70 4.76
N VAL A 136 7.49 -2.10 4.08
CA VAL A 136 8.52 -1.15 3.59
C VAL A 136 7.99 -0.19 2.52
N ASN A 137 6.86 -0.49 1.90
CA ASN A 137 6.14 0.41 1.00
C ASN A 137 5.04 1.21 1.72
N GLY A 138 4.97 1.11 3.05
CA GLY A 138 3.96 1.76 3.85
C GLY A 138 4.12 3.27 3.99
N VAL A 139 3.07 3.92 4.52
CA VAL A 139 2.99 5.38 4.69
C VAL A 139 4.14 5.99 5.49
N LEU A 140 4.67 5.30 6.50
CA LEU A 140 5.83 5.83 7.25
C LEU A 140 7.13 5.68 6.46
N SER A 141 7.29 4.57 5.76
CA SER A 141 8.48 4.28 4.96
C SER A 141 8.61 5.27 3.80
N CYS A 142 7.51 5.65 3.15
CA CYS A 142 7.55 6.62 2.05
C CYS A 142 7.98 8.01 2.54
N ILE A 143 7.54 8.44 3.73
CA ILE A 143 7.99 9.69 4.36
C ILE A 143 9.47 9.61 4.71
N LEU A 144 9.89 8.56 5.41
CA LEU A 144 11.28 8.40 5.90
C LEU A 144 12.29 8.30 4.76
N LEU A 145 11.92 7.67 3.65
CA LEU A 145 12.79 7.43 2.50
C LEU A 145 12.66 8.49 1.40
N HIS A 146 11.75 9.46 1.54
CA HIS A 146 11.43 10.44 0.50
C HIS A 146 12.68 11.13 -0.07
N ASN A 147 13.52 11.71 0.79
CA ASN A 147 14.76 12.37 0.37
C ASN A 147 15.71 11.42 -0.38
N LYS A 148 15.79 10.15 0.04
CA LYS A 148 16.64 9.16 -0.61
C LYS A 148 16.10 8.78 -1.99
N HIS A 149 14.77 8.68 -2.13
CA HIS A 149 14.12 8.41 -3.42
C HIS A 149 14.35 9.54 -4.40
N ILE A 150 14.17 10.80 -3.97
CA ILE A 150 14.44 11.96 -4.81
C ILE A 150 15.92 11.99 -5.26
N LEU A 151 16.86 11.79 -4.34
CA LEU A 151 18.30 11.77 -4.68
C LEU A 151 18.64 10.64 -5.67
N HIS A 152 17.99 9.49 -5.54
CA HIS A 152 18.16 8.38 -6.47
C HIS A 152 17.60 8.71 -7.86
N GLU A 153 16.44 9.36 -7.93
CA GLU A 153 15.84 9.81 -9.19
C GLU A 153 16.74 10.83 -9.90
N ILE A 154 17.28 11.81 -9.18
CA ILE A 154 18.27 12.74 -9.72
C ILE A 154 19.48 12.00 -10.32
N ASP A 155 20.01 10.96 -9.66
CA ASP A 155 21.12 10.17 -10.20
C ASP A 155 20.72 9.42 -11.49
N LEU A 156 19.52 8.84 -11.54
CA LEU A 156 19.00 8.19 -12.74
C LEU A 156 18.85 9.18 -13.91
N LEU A 157 18.32 10.38 -13.67
CA LEU A 157 18.17 11.42 -14.67
C LEU A 157 19.53 11.88 -15.19
N LYS A 158 20.51 12.10 -14.31
CA LYS A 158 21.91 12.42 -14.69
C LYS A 158 22.55 11.32 -15.54
N ARG A 159 22.32 10.04 -15.22
CA ARG A 159 22.80 8.91 -16.04
C ARG A 159 22.13 8.87 -17.41
N ARG A 160 20.82 9.16 -17.50
CA ARG A 160 20.08 9.27 -18.77
C ARG A 160 20.58 10.44 -19.61
N GLN A 161 20.80 11.60 -19.00
CA GLN A 161 21.33 12.79 -19.66
C GLN A 161 22.65 12.49 -20.38
N LYS A 162 23.57 11.76 -19.72
CA LYS A 162 24.86 11.36 -20.32
C LYS A 162 24.74 10.51 -21.60
N LYS A 163 23.59 9.86 -21.85
CA LYS A 163 23.34 9.06 -23.05
C LYS A 163 22.87 9.89 -24.24
N TYR A 164 22.47 11.15 -24.03
CA TYR A 164 22.02 12.02 -25.12
C TYR A 164 23.21 12.77 -25.73
N PRO A 165 23.49 12.58 -27.04
CA PRO A 165 24.70 13.08 -27.67
C PRO A 165 24.67 14.58 -28.03
N ALA A 166 23.53 15.28 -27.88
CA ALA A 166 23.41 16.67 -28.31
C ALA A 166 22.67 17.56 -27.26
N PRO A 167 23.31 18.64 -26.76
CA PRO A 167 22.79 19.47 -25.66
C PRO A 167 21.55 20.33 -25.99
N ASN A 168 21.05 20.28 -27.23
CA ASN A 168 19.99 21.18 -27.72
C ASN A 168 18.70 20.50 -28.17
N THR A 169 18.52 19.19 -27.96
CA THR A 169 17.23 18.54 -28.24
C THR A 169 16.17 18.95 -27.22
N LEU A 170 14.90 18.93 -27.63
CA LEU A 170 13.76 19.22 -26.74
C LEU A 170 13.75 18.26 -25.54
N GLU A 171 14.09 16.99 -25.76
CA GLU A 171 14.17 15.98 -24.71
C GLU A 171 15.24 16.33 -23.66
N MET A 172 16.39 16.86 -24.09
CA MET A 172 17.45 17.27 -23.16
C MET A 172 17.06 18.51 -22.35
N LYS A 173 16.34 19.46 -22.96
CA LYS A 173 15.81 20.64 -22.26
C LYS A 173 14.75 20.27 -21.23
N LEU A 174 13.83 19.36 -21.57
CA LEU A 174 12.82 18.84 -20.64
C LEU A 174 13.47 18.10 -19.47
N LEU A 175 14.47 17.27 -19.74
CA LEU A 175 15.21 16.54 -18.71
C LEU A 175 15.97 17.47 -17.76
N LEU A 176 16.62 18.52 -18.29
CA LEU A 176 17.30 19.53 -17.48
C LEU A 176 16.33 20.30 -16.58
N PHE A 177 15.16 20.66 -17.12
CA PHE A 177 14.09 21.32 -16.37
C PHE A 177 13.56 20.44 -15.22
N GLU A 178 13.34 19.15 -15.45
CA GLU A 178 12.97 18.20 -14.39
C GLU A 178 14.05 18.12 -13.30
N ILE A 179 15.33 18.02 -13.67
CA ILE A 179 16.44 17.99 -12.70
C ILE A 179 16.47 19.25 -11.84
N GLU A 180 16.29 20.43 -12.44
CA GLU A 180 16.31 21.71 -11.72
C GLU A 180 15.14 21.82 -10.75
N LYS A 181 13.91 21.51 -11.21
CA LYS A 181 12.70 21.50 -10.39
C LYS A 181 12.88 20.58 -9.17
N THR A 182 13.32 19.34 -9.38
CA THR A 182 13.50 18.36 -8.32
C THR A 182 14.64 18.76 -7.35
N SER A 183 15.68 19.46 -7.83
CA SER A 183 16.77 19.94 -6.97
C SER A 183 16.29 21.04 -6.02
N ILE A 184 15.44 21.95 -6.50
CA ILE A 184 14.83 23.01 -5.68
C ILE A 184 13.94 22.41 -4.57
N GLU A 185 13.14 21.39 -4.89
CA GLU A 185 12.31 20.69 -3.89
C GLU A 185 13.15 20.10 -2.75
N VAL A 186 14.32 19.52 -3.07
CA VAL A 186 15.24 18.98 -2.04
C VAL A 186 15.82 20.09 -1.16
N GLU A 187 16.17 21.24 -1.73
CA GLU A 187 16.73 22.36 -0.97
C GLU A 187 15.69 22.98 -0.03
N ALA A 188 14.45 23.15 -0.49
CA ALA A 188 13.33 23.65 0.32
C ALA A 188 13.08 22.75 1.54
N LEU A 189 13.03 21.43 1.35
CA LEU A 189 12.86 20.45 2.43
C LEU A 189 14.01 20.43 3.45
N ARG A 190 15.20 20.90 3.07
CA ARG A 190 16.35 21.02 3.99
C ARG A 190 16.28 22.30 4.81
N SER A 191 15.82 23.41 4.24
CA SER A 191 15.68 24.68 4.93
C SER A 191 14.56 24.72 5.97
N GLU A 192 13.51 23.91 5.83
CA GLU A 192 12.41 23.83 6.82
C GLU A 192 12.80 23.08 8.12
N LYS A 193 14.02 22.56 8.22
CA LYS A 193 14.55 21.86 9.40
C LYS A 193 15.45 22.73 10.30
N GLU A 194 15.72 23.98 9.93
CA GLU A 194 16.43 24.98 10.75
C GLU A 194 15.45 25.88 11.51
#